data_AF-F8KRA4-F1
#
_entry.id   AF-F8KRA4-F1
#
_cell.length_a   1.000
_cell.length_b   1.000
_cell.length_c   1.000
_cell.angle_alpha   90.00
_cell.angle_beta   90.00
_cell.angle_gamma   90.00
#
_symmetry.space_group_name_H-M   'P 1'
#
loop_
_entity.id
_entity.type
_entity.pdbx_description
1 polymer ?
#
loop_
_entity_poly.entity_id
_entity_poly.type
_entity_poly.pdbx_seq_one_letter_code
_entity_poly.pdbx_strand_id
1 'polypeptide(L)'
;MSYKSRVKHLIAELEQDLYEREECVRLVLLAMFAGKAIFLYGPPGTAKSMIARKVSLAFGAPKDFFSALMHRFSTLEDIFGPIDIGQLKQNRLVRNTKGYLPTASFAFLDEIF
;
A
#
# COMPACT_ATOMS: atom_id res chain seq x y z
N MET A 1 -21.50 -18.73 -9.06
CA MET A 1 -20.05 -19.04 -9.10
C MET A 1 -19.58 -19.39 -7.70
N SER A 2 -18.78 -20.45 -7.53
CA SER A 2 -18.12 -20.74 -6.25
C SER A 2 -17.07 -19.67 -5.93
N TYR A 3 -16.91 -19.30 -4.65
CA TYR A 3 -15.86 -18.39 -4.18
C TYR A 3 -14.47 -18.81 -4.66
N LYS A 4 -14.20 -20.12 -4.67
CA LYS A 4 -12.94 -20.69 -5.17
C LYS A 4 -12.67 -20.31 -6.63
N SER A 5 -13.70 -20.33 -7.47
CA SER A 5 -13.57 -19.97 -8.89
C SER A 5 -13.29 -18.48 -9.06
N ARG A 6 -13.93 -17.62 -8.25
CA ARG A 6 -13.69 -16.16 -8.27
C ARG A 6 -12.26 -15.82 -7.89
N VAL A 7 -11.75 -16.41 -6.79
CA VAL A 7 -10.36 -16.19 -6.34
C VAL A 7 -9.36 -16.67 -7.39
N LYS A 8 -9.60 -17.83 -8.02
CA LYS A 8 -8.73 -18.31 -9.12
C LYS A 8 -8.66 -17.36 -10.31
N HIS A 9 -9.80 -16.80 -10.73
CA HIS A 9 -9.82 -15.84 -11.84
C HIS A 9 -9.09 -14.54 -11.47
N LEU A 10 -9.32 -14.04 -10.26
CA LEU A 10 -8.64 -12.85 -9.75
C LEU A 10 -7.12 -13.04 -9.73
N ILE A 11 -6.63 -14.18 -9.23
CA ILE A 11 -5.21 -14.50 -9.22
C ILE A 11 -4.63 -14.50 -10.64
N ALA A 12 -5.32 -15.14 -11.59
CA ALA A 12 -4.86 -15.19 -12.98
C ALA A 12 -4.76 -13.80 -13.64
N GLU A 13 -5.69 -12.90 -13.33
CA GLU A 13 -5.67 -11.51 -13.79
C GLU A 13 -4.52 -10.71 -13.17
N LEU A 14 -4.31 -10.88 -11.85
CA LEU A 14 -3.22 -10.23 -11.13
C LEU A 14 -1.84 -10.72 -11.57
N GLU A 15 -1.71 -11.97 -12.00
CA GLU A 15 -0.44 -12.57 -12.46
C GLU A 15 -0.04 -12.17 -13.88
N GLN A 16 -0.93 -11.59 -14.68
CA GLN A 16 -0.56 -11.15 -16.03
C GLN A 16 0.64 -10.18 -16.03
N ASP A 17 1.55 -10.33 -16.99
CA ASP A 17 2.76 -9.50 -17.14
C ASP A 17 3.73 -9.52 -15.94
N LEU A 18 3.59 -10.49 -15.02
CA LEU A 18 4.46 -10.69 -13.86
C LEU A 18 5.13 -12.07 -13.93
N TYR A 19 6.23 -12.14 -14.68
CA TYR A 19 7.03 -13.36 -14.83
C TYR A 19 7.81 -13.69 -13.54
N GLU A 20 7.77 -14.94 -13.10
CA GLU A 20 8.49 -15.45 -11.91
C GLU A 20 8.12 -14.75 -10.59
N ARG A 21 6.89 -14.22 -10.50
CA ARG A 21 6.36 -13.48 -9.33
C ARG A 21 5.01 -13.99 -8.86
N GLU A 22 4.54 -15.11 -9.39
CA GLU A 22 3.21 -15.66 -9.15
C GLU A 22 2.98 -15.99 -7.66
N GLU A 23 3.97 -16.61 -7.02
CA GLU A 23 3.91 -16.88 -5.57
C GLU A 23 3.82 -15.59 -4.75
N CYS A 24 4.63 -14.59 -5.10
CA CYS A 24 4.63 -13.29 -4.42
C CYS A 24 3.25 -12.61 -4.52
N VAL A 25 2.65 -12.59 -5.72
CA VAL A 25 1.30 -12.04 -5.94
C VAL A 25 0.27 -12.74 -5.06
N ARG A 26 0.28 -14.08 -5.02
CA ARG A 26 -0.65 -14.88 -4.21
C ARG A 26 -0.49 -14.60 -2.71
N LEU A 27 0.74 -14.49 -2.22
CA LEU A 27 1.04 -14.20 -0.82
C LEU A 27 0.62 -12.78 -0.42
N VAL A 28 0.88 -11.79 -1.27
CA VAL A 28 0.43 -10.40 -1.03
C VAL A 28 -1.10 -10.33 -1.00
N LEU A 29 -1.78 -10.99 -1.95
CA LEU A 29 -3.23 -11.05 -1.97
C LEU A 29 -3.80 -11.73 -0.70
N LEU A 30 -3.19 -12.84 -0.28
CA LEU A 30 -3.58 -13.53 0.94
C LEU A 30 -3.40 -12.65 2.18
N ALA A 31 -2.27 -11.95 2.30
CA ALA A 31 -2.01 -11.03 3.40
C ALA A 31 -3.06 -9.91 3.46
N MET A 32 -3.41 -9.32 2.30
CA MET A 32 -4.45 -8.30 2.22
C MET A 32 -5.83 -8.84 2.63
N PHE A 33 -6.23 -10.04 2.18
CA PHE A 33 -7.49 -10.66 2.63
C PHE A 33 -7.50 -10.96 4.13
N ALA A 34 -6.35 -11.31 4.71
CA ALA A 34 -6.21 -11.56 6.14
C ALA A 34 -6.10 -10.28 6.99
N GLY A 35 -6.06 -9.09 6.36
CA GLY A 35 -5.81 -7.83 7.07
C GLY A 35 -4.43 -7.78 7.74
N LYS A 36 -3.43 -8.45 7.14
CA LYS A 36 -2.06 -8.50 7.65
C LYS A 36 -1.11 -7.72 6.73
N ALA A 37 -0.10 -7.13 7.34
CA ALA A 37 1.03 -6.54 6.61
C ALA A 37 1.93 -7.66 6.05
N ILE A 38 2.62 -7.35 4.95
CA ILE A 38 3.62 -8.23 4.33
C ILE A 38 4.88 -7.42 4.04
N PHE A 39 6.05 -8.04 4.20
CA PHE A 39 7.34 -7.44 3.89
C PHE A 39 7.89 -8.06 2.59
N LEU A 40 8.29 -7.20 1.64
CA LEU A 40 8.84 -7.62 0.35
C LEU A 40 10.34 -7.30 0.31
N TYR A 41 11.17 -8.34 0.41
CA TYR A 41 12.63 -8.21 0.35
C TYR A 41 13.17 -8.53 -1.06
N GLY A 42 14.10 -7.73 -1.54
CA GLY A 42 14.83 -8.00 -2.78
C GLY A 42 15.47 -6.75 -3.39
N PRO A 43 16.27 -6.89 -4.45
CA PRO A 43 16.94 -5.76 -5.11
C PRO A 43 15.94 -4.76 -5.75
N PRO A 44 16.34 -3.51 -6.00
CA PRO A 44 15.51 -2.56 -6.74
C PRO A 44 15.15 -3.10 -8.13
N GLY A 45 13.99 -2.70 -8.67
CA GLY A 45 13.53 -3.13 -9.99
C GLY A 45 12.84 -4.50 -10.04
N THR A 46 12.62 -5.19 -8.91
CA THR A 46 11.92 -6.50 -8.88
C THR A 46 10.38 -6.39 -8.82
N ALA A 47 9.81 -5.32 -9.36
CA ALA A 47 8.37 -5.08 -9.42
C ALA A 47 7.61 -5.04 -8.07
N LYS A 48 8.28 -4.82 -6.93
CA LYS A 48 7.64 -4.78 -5.59
C LYS A 48 6.47 -3.78 -5.51
N SER A 49 6.73 -2.54 -5.91
CA SER A 49 5.74 -1.46 -5.90
C SER A 49 4.60 -1.72 -6.91
N MET A 50 4.92 -2.35 -8.05
CA MET A 50 3.93 -2.78 -9.05
C MET A 50 3.02 -3.88 -8.48
N ILE A 51 3.56 -4.90 -7.82
CA ILE A 51 2.77 -5.97 -7.18
C ILE A 51 1.84 -5.36 -6.13
N ALA A 52 2.35 -4.51 -5.24
CA ALA A 52 1.52 -3.86 -4.21
C ALA A 52 0.36 -3.05 -4.82
N ARG A 53 0.63 -2.30 -5.90
CA ARG A 53 -0.39 -1.52 -6.61
C ARG A 53 -1.37 -2.40 -7.38
N LYS A 54 -0.91 -3.46 -8.03
CA LYS A 54 -1.76 -4.34 -8.83
C LYS A 54 -2.71 -5.13 -7.94
N VAL A 55 -2.22 -5.66 -6.81
CA VAL A 55 -3.05 -6.40 -5.85
C VAL A 55 -4.08 -5.48 -5.16
N SER A 56 -3.77 -4.21 -4.89
CA SER A 56 -4.76 -3.30 -4.30
C SER A 56 -5.96 -3.05 -5.22
N LEU A 57 -5.80 -3.14 -6.54
CA LEU A 57 -6.89 -3.04 -7.52
C LEU A 57 -7.89 -4.20 -7.42
N ALA A 58 -7.50 -5.34 -6.83
CA ALA A 58 -8.40 -6.46 -6.56
C ALA A 58 -9.59 -6.08 -5.66
N PHE A 59 -9.44 -4.99 -4.90
CA PHE A 59 -10.43 -4.46 -3.98
C PHE A 59 -11.21 -3.26 -4.57
N GLY A 60 -11.15 -3.06 -5.88
CA GLY A 60 -11.71 -1.92 -6.61
C GLY A 60 -10.65 -0.87 -6.92
N ALA A 61 -11.03 0.28 -7.51
CA ALA A 61 -10.12 1.42 -7.65
C ALA A 61 -9.97 2.09 -6.26
N PRO A 62 -8.87 1.85 -5.53
CA PRO A 62 -8.75 2.38 -4.18
C PRO A 62 -8.62 3.91 -4.29
N LYS A 63 -9.56 4.64 -3.70
CA LYS A 63 -9.51 6.11 -3.65
C LYS A 63 -8.27 6.59 -2.89
N ASP A 64 -7.78 5.78 -1.94
CA ASP A 64 -6.75 6.14 -0.98
C ASP A 64 -5.63 5.08 -0.92
N PHE A 65 -4.86 4.93 -2.02
CA PHE A 65 -3.60 4.19 -2.03
C PHE A 65 -2.45 5.14 -1.69
N PHE A 66 -1.83 4.94 -0.53
CA PHE A 66 -0.68 5.71 -0.08
C PHE A 66 0.62 5.02 -0.50
N SER A 67 1.55 5.77 -1.06
CA SER A 67 2.91 5.29 -1.34
C SER A 67 3.94 6.30 -0.88
N ALA A 68 4.95 5.86 -0.14
CA ALA A 68 6.08 6.69 0.26
C ALA A 68 7.39 5.95 0.03
N LEU A 69 8.39 6.68 -0.49
CA LEU A 69 9.78 6.27 -0.53
C LEU A 69 10.45 6.86 0.71
N MET A 70 10.89 5.99 1.62
CA MET A 70 11.50 6.40 2.88
C MET A 70 12.98 6.72 2.66
N HIS A 71 13.50 7.70 3.39
CA HIS A 71 14.91 8.04 3.43
C HIS A 71 15.28 8.50 4.84
N ARG A 72 16.58 8.62 5.12
CA ARG A 72 17.13 9.05 6.43
C ARG A 72 16.66 10.43 6.95
N PHE A 73 15.94 11.20 6.14
CA PHE A 73 15.41 12.52 6.48
C PHE A 73 13.89 12.57 6.41
N SER A 74 13.21 11.46 6.13
CA SER A 74 11.75 11.42 6.09
C SER A 74 11.20 11.77 7.46
N THR A 75 10.21 12.65 7.47
CA THR A 75 9.60 13.18 8.68
C THR A 75 8.23 12.54 8.92
N LEU A 76 7.68 12.75 10.12
CA LEU A 76 6.30 12.35 10.40
C LEU A 76 5.29 13.09 9.51
N GLU A 77 5.61 14.28 9.01
CA GLU A 77 4.71 15.04 8.15
C GLU A 77 4.59 14.40 6.76
N ASP A 78 5.68 13.82 6.26
CA ASP A 78 5.69 13.10 4.98
C ASP A 78 4.79 11.86 5.00
N ILE A 79 4.62 11.24 6.17
CA ILE A 79 3.90 9.97 6.33
C ILE A 79 2.50 10.16 6.91
N PHE A 80 2.35 10.99 7.92
CA PHE A 80 1.11 11.18 8.67
C PHE A 80 0.38 12.48 8.30
N GLY A 81 1.02 13.38 7.56
CA GLY A 81 0.48 14.67 7.16
C GLY A 81 0.97 15.85 8.02
N PRO A 82 0.89 17.07 7.48
CA PRO A 82 1.41 18.27 8.13
C PRO A 82 0.51 18.73 9.29
N ILE A 83 1.09 19.48 10.22
CA ILE A 83 0.33 20.13 11.29
C ILE A 83 -0.47 21.31 10.72
N ASP A 84 -1.72 21.46 11.14
CA ASP A 84 -2.53 22.64 10.85
C ASP A 84 -2.05 23.82 11.69
N ILE A 85 -1.33 24.74 11.05
CA ILE A 85 -0.78 25.95 11.69
C ILE A 85 -1.90 26.87 12.21
N GLY A 86 -3.05 26.92 11.54
CA GLY A 86 -4.18 27.74 11.97
C GLY A 86 -4.77 27.24 13.29
N GLN A 87 -4.92 25.91 13.42
CA GLN A 87 -5.35 25.29 14.66
C GLN A 87 -4.29 25.38 15.75
N LEU A 88 -3.02 25.26 15.39
CA LEU A 88 -1.92 25.37 16.34
C LEU A 88 -1.87 26.76 16.99
N LYS A 89 -2.12 27.84 16.22
CA LYS A 89 -2.26 29.21 16.76
C LYS A 89 -3.38 29.35 17.79
N GLN A 90 -4.34 28.42 17.79
CA GLN A 90 -5.44 28.35 18.76
C GLN A 90 -5.15 27.31 19.88
N ASN A 91 -3.88 26.94 20.10
CA ASN A 91 -3.44 25.89 21.02
C ASN A 91 -4.06 24.50 20.74
N ARG A 92 -4.42 24.21 19.49
CA ARG A 92 -4.92 22.88 19.07
C ARG A 92 -3.93 22.19 18.14
N LEU A 93 -3.33 21.09 18.59
CA LEU A 93 -2.47 20.26 17.76
C LEU A 93 -3.31 19.35 16.86
N VAL A 94 -3.65 19.84 15.66
CA VAL A 94 -4.42 19.09 14.66
C VAL A 94 -3.52 18.77 13.47
N ARG A 95 -3.66 17.57 12.90
CA ARG A 95 -2.88 17.11 11.75
C ARG A 95 -3.79 16.90 10.53
N ASN A 96 -3.36 17.39 9.37
CA ASN A 96 -4.07 17.23 8.11
C ASN A 96 -3.71 15.87 7.49
N THR A 97 -4.51 14.84 7.83
CA THR A 97 -4.23 13.44 7.44
C THR A 97 -4.77 13.04 6.08
N LYS A 98 -5.58 13.89 5.42
CA LYS A 98 -6.22 13.57 4.15
C LYS A 98 -5.17 13.31 3.06
N GLY A 99 -5.20 12.12 2.47
CA GLY A 99 -4.24 11.71 1.44
C GLY A 99 -2.93 11.12 2.01
N TYR A 100 -2.82 11.01 3.33
CA TYR A 100 -1.68 10.41 4.01
C TYR A 100 -2.04 9.03 4.59
N LEU A 101 -1.02 8.34 5.11
CA LEU A 101 -1.11 6.99 5.67
C LEU A 101 -2.33 6.76 6.59
N PRO A 102 -2.72 7.67 7.51
CA PRO A 102 -3.82 7.42 8.43
C PRO A 102 -5.20 7.27 7.76
N THR A 103 -5.37 7.83 6.57
CA THR A 103 -6.63 7.74 5.80
C THR A 103 -6.57 6.70 4.68
N ALA A 104 -5.41 6.07 4.49
CA ALA A 104 -5.19 5.14 3.39
C ALA A 104 -5.84 3.78 3.67
N SER A 105 -6.53 3.24 2.66
CA SER A 105 -7.00 1.84 2.71
C SER A 105 -5.89 0.84 2.40
N PHE A 106 -4.91 1.28 1.59
CA PHE A 106 -3.74 0.51 1.20
C PHE A 106 -2.51 1.40 1.29
N ALA A 107 -1.40 0.86 1.81
CA ALA A 107 -0.16 1.57 1.94
C ALA A 107 1.03 0.74 1.44
N PHE A 108 1.94 1.40 0.72
CA PHE A 108 3.22 0.84 0.32
C PHE A 108 4.34 1.78 0.78
N LEU A 109 5.23 1.27 1.63
CA LEU A 109 6.39 2.00 2.12
C LEU A 109 7.64 1.33 1.53
N ASP A 110 8.38 2.07 0.72
CA ASP A 110 9.62 1.61 0.10
C ASP A 110 10.84 2.11 0.90
N GLU A 111 11.96 1.39 0.84
CA GLU A 111 13.22 1.74 1.53
C GLU A 111 13.07 2.03 3.05
N ILE A 112 12.26 1.23 3.76
CA ILE A 112 11.96 1.41 5.19
C ILE A 112 13.15 1.22 6.17
N PHE A 113 14.33 0.83 5.69
CA PHE A 113 15.54 0.54 6.47
C PHE A 113 16.72 1.35 5.93
#